data_AF-A0A444UU78-F1
#
_entry.id   AF-A0A444UU78-F1
#
_cell.length_a   1.000
_cell.length_b   1.000
_cell.length_c   1.000
_cell.angle_alpha   90.00
_cell.angle_beta   90.00
_cell.angle_gamma   90.00
#
_symmetry.space_group_name_H-M   'P 1'
#
loop_
_entity.id
_entity.type
_entity.pdbx_description
1 polymer ?
#
loop_
_entity_poly.entity_id
_entity_poly.type
_entity_poly.pdbx_seq_one_letter_code
_entity_poly.pdbx_strand_id
1 'polypeptide(L)' 'MFPEKTCPSTLQSHNVPCHCPVAPAEINIPTITLDIPKVQLPAFLADGEYWLQIKASSGAEQIACFSTTIAVKAT' A
#
# COMPACT_ATOMS: atom_id res chain seq x y z
N MET A 1 -18.50 11.54 -2.52
CA MET A 1 -19.27 10.37 -2.07
C MET A 1 -18.65 9.17 -2.76
N PHE A 2 -17.79 8.40 -2.07
CA PHE A 2 -17.20 7.20 -2.67
C PHE A 2 -18.27 6.10 -2.66
N PRO A 3 -18.58 5.48 -3.82
CA PRO A 3 -19.54 4.39 -3.88
C PRO A 3 -18.91 3.14 -3.27
N GLU A 4 -19.73 2.31 -2.63
CA GLU A 4 -19.40 1.03 -1.98
C GLU A 4 -18.69 1.15 -0.61
N LYS A 5 -19.46 1.01 0.48
CA LYS A 5 -18.95 0.83 1.86
C LYS A 5 -18.34 -0.57 2.10
N THR A 6 -17.90 -1.23 1.05
CA THR A 6 -17.51 -2.64 1.06
C THR A 6 -16.04 -2.72 0.76
N CYS A 7 -15.27 -3.45 1.57
CA CYS A 7 -13.84 -3.64 1.31
C CYS A 7 -13.63 -4.25 -0.09
N PRO A 8 -12.52 -3.98 -0.77
CA PRO A 8 -12.15 -4.71 -1.99
C PRO A 8 -12.19 -6.23 -1.75
N SER A 9 -12.61 -6.99 -2.77
CA SER A 9 -12.76 -8.46 -2.68
C SER A 9 -11.49 -9.17 -2.19
N THR A 10 -10.30 -8.65 -2.55
CA THR A 10 -9.00 -9.17 -2.13
C THR A 10 -8.76 -9.08 -0.63
N LEU A 11 -9.23 -8.02 0.03
CA LEU A 11 -9.12 -7.86 1.48
C LEU A 11 -10.19 -8.69 2.20
N GLN A 12 -11.40 -8.76 1.63
CA GLN A 12 -12.48 -9.58 2.17
C GLN A 12 -12.09 -11.06 2.24
N SER A 13 -11.50 -11.62 1.17
CA SER A 13 -11.12 -13.03 1.12
C SER A 13 -10.04 -13.43 2.13
N HIS A 14 -9.29 -12.46 2.66
CA HIS A 14 -8.22 -12.66 3.63
C HIS A 14 -8.57 -12.13 5.03
N ASN A 15 -9.84 -11.77 5.27
CA ASN A 15 -10.31 -11.19 6.54
C ASN A 15 -9.48 -9.98 7.01
N VAL A 16 -8.97 -9.18 6.08
CA VAL A 16 -8.19 -7.98 6.40
C VAL A 16 -9.14 -6.79 6.58
N PRO A 17 -9.15 -6.12 7.73
CA PRO A 17 -10.01 -4.95 7.95
C PRO A 17 -9.56 -3.77 7.08
N CYS A 18 -10.51 -3.09 6.42
CA CYS A 18 -10.25 -1.93 5.57
C CYS A 18 -10.83 -0.60 6.13
N HIS A 19 -11.38 -0.64 7.34
CA HIS A 19 -11.98 0.51 8.00
C HIS A 19 -11.36 0.73 9.38
N CYS A 20 -11.16 2.00 9.72
CA CYS A 20 -10.75 2.38 11.07
C CYS A 20 -11.96 2.39 12.02
N PRO A 21 -11.77 2.05 13.31
CA PRO A 21 -10.52 1.62 13.93
C PRO A 21 -10.16 0.16 13.61
N VAL A 22 -8.88 -0.10 13.39
CA VAL A 22 -8.36 -1.46 13.19
C VAL A 22 -8.11 -2.08 14.57
N ALA A 23 -8.82 -3.16 14.87
CA ALA A 23 -8.60 -3.91 16.11
C ALA A 23 -7.26 -4.67 16.04
N PRO A 24 -6.55 -4.85 17.16
CA PRO A 24 -5.37 -5.71 17.22
C PRO A 24 -5.75 -7.14 16.79
N ALA A 25 -5.09 -7.65 15.75
CA ALA A 25 -5.30 -8.98 15.22
C ALA A 25 -4.01 -9.50 14.57
N GLU A 26 -3.85 -10.83 14.54
CA GLU A 26 -2.85 -11.46 13.68
C GLU A 26 -3.39 -11.48 12.25
N ILE A 27 -2.70 -10.75 11.35
CA ILE A 27 -3.10 -10.61 9.95
C ILE A 27 -2.06 -11.31 9.09
N ASN A 28 -2.49 -12.37 8.41
CA ASN A 28 -1.67 -13.05 7.41
C ASN A 28 -1.89 -12.40 6.05
N ILE A 29 -0.97 -11.52 5.66
CA ILE A 29 -1.00 -10.90 4.33
C ILE A 29 -0.25 -11.83 3.36
N PRO A 30 -0.94 -12.45 2.38
CA PRO A 30 -0.25 -13.25 1.38
C PRO A 30 0.59 -12.37 0.46
N THR A 31 1.53 -12.98 -0.26
CA THR A 31 2.18 -12.31 -1.39
C THR A 31 1.10 -11.95 -2.42
N ILE A 32 0.94 -10.66 -2.69
CA ILE A 32 0.01 -10.15 -3.71
C ILE A 32 0.76 -9.60 -4.90
N THR A 33 0.22 -9.82 -6.09
CA THR A 33 0.65 -9.14 -7.31
C THR A 33 -0.25 -7.92 -7.51
N LEU A 34 0.37 -6.75 -7.65
CA LEU A 34 -0.34 -5.50 -7.91
C LEU A 34 0.03 -5.02 -9.30
N ASP A 35 -0.97 -4.91 -10.18
CA ASP A 35 -0.80 -4.29 -11.48
C ASP A 35 -0.83 -2.77 -11.32
N ILE A 36 0.30 -2.12 -11.61
CA ILE A 36 0.38 -0.66 -11.64
C ILE A 36 -0.17 -0.22 -13.01
N PRO A 37 -1.30 0.51 -13.06
CA PRO A 37 -1.85 0.97 -14.33
C PRO A 37 -0.87 1.91 -15.02
N LYS A 38 -0.95 1.98 -16.36
CA LYS A 38 -0.19 2.96 -17.13
C LYS A 38 -0.65 4.37 -16.76
N VAL A 39 0.13 5.03 -15.92
CA VAL A 39 -0.08 6.42 -15.50
C VAL A 39 1.02 7.29 -16.10
N GLN A 40 0.70 8.54 -16.42
CA GLN A 40 1.74 9.52 -16.79
C GLN A 40 2.56 9.80 -15.53
N LEU A 41 3.79 9.28 -15.51
CA LEU A 41 4.72 9.58 -14.43
C LEU A 41 5.19 11.02 -14.57
N PRO A 42 5.34 11.76 -13.46
CA PRO A 42 6.01 13.05 -13.49
C PRO A 42 7.40 12.91 -14.14
N ALA A 43 7.85 13.94 -14.85
CA ALA A 43 9.12 13.88 -15.59
C ALA A 43 10.36 13.62 -14.70
N PHE A 44 10.25 13.81 -13.38
CA PHE A 44 11.32 13.49 -12.42
C PHE A 44 11.38 12.01 -12.02
N LEU A 45 10.33 11.23 -12.28
CA LEU A 45 10.24 9.80 -12.01
C LEU A 45 10.67 9.02 -13.27
N ALA A 46 11.93 9.19 -13.64
CA ALA A 46 12.56 8.52 -14.78
C ALA A 46 12.91 7.05 -14.47
N ASP A 47 13.37 6.30 -15.47
CA ASP A 47 13.94 4.97 -15.28
C ASP A 47 15.08 5.00 -14.24
N GLY A 48 15.01 4.13 -13.23
CA GLY A 48 16.03 4.10 -12.19
C GLY A 48 15.66 3.31 -10.94
N GLU A 49 16.61 3.24 -10.00
CA GLU A 49 16.40 2.66 -8.68
C GLU A 49 16.05 3.75 -7.67
N TYR A 50 14.98 3.52 -6.91
CA TYR A 50 14.44 4.45 -5.94
C TYR A 50 14.42 3.83 -4.56
N TRP A 51 14.93 4.55 -3.57
CA TRP A 51 14.78 4.19 -2.17
C TRP A 51 13.47 4.75 -1.63
N LEU A 52 12.67 3.89 -0.99
CA LEU A 52 11.40 4.23 -0.36
C LEU A 52 11.47 3.95 1.13
N GLN A 53 10.93 4.87 1.91
CA GLN A 53 10.65 4.68 3.32
C GLN A 53 9.19 5.01 3.60
N ILE A 54 8.52 4.07 4.26
CA ILE A 54 7.10 4.16 4.60
C ILE A 54 6.98 4.11 6.12
N LYS A 55 6.43 5.16 6.71
CA LYS A 55 6.13 5.22 8.15
C LYS A 55 4.62 5.30 8.33
N ALA A 56 4.08 4.41 9.14
CA ALA A 56 2.69 4.44 9.57
C ALA A 56 2.62 4.87 11.04
N SER A 57 1.71 5.77 11.35
CA SER A 57 1.55 6.34 12.69
C SER A 57 0.07 6.45 13.07
N SER A 58 -0.20 6.30 14.37
CA SER A 58 -1.49 6.60 14.99
C SER A 58 -1.29 7.80 15.93
N GLY A 59 -1.77 8.98 15.52
CA GLY A 59 -1.43 10.23 16.20
C GLY A 59 0.08 10.49 16.18
N ALA A 60 0.70 10.62 17.35
CA ALA A 60 2.14 10.83 17.48
C ALA A 60 2.95 9.51 17.59
N GLU A 61 2.29 8.36 17.67
CA GLU A 61 2.93 7.06 17.86
C GLU A 61 3.23 6.39 16.52
N GLN A 62 4.48 6.02 16.27
CA GLN A 62 4.86 5.23 15.09
C GLN A 62 4.53 3.75 15.33
N ILE A 63 3.66 3.18 14.50
CA ILE A 63 3.21 1.79 14.61
C ILE A 63 3.91 0.86 13.61
N ALA A 64 4.43 1.40 12.50
CA ALA A 64 5.25 0.63 11.56
C ALA A 64 6.23 1.51 10.80
N CYS A 65 7.36 0.93 10.40
CA CYS A 65 8.35 1.56 9.52
C CYS A 65 8.92 0.51 8.57
N PHE A 66 8.75 0.73 7.27
CA PHE A 66 9.27 -0.11 6.21
C PHE A 66 10.23 0.69 5.35
N SER A 67 11.26 0.04 4.82
CA SER A 67 12.17 0.65 3.86
C SER A 67 12.51 -0.38 2.79
N THR A 68 12.53 0.05 1.54
CA THR A 68 12.77 -0.82 0.39
C THR A 68 13.40 -0.04 -0.76
N THR A 69 13.93 -0.74 -1.73
CA THR A 69 14.37 -0.16 -3.02
C THR A 69 13.48 -0.75 -4.11
N ILE A 70 13.00 0.08 -5.03
CA ILE A 70 12.25 -0.35 -6.21
C ILE A 70 12.96 0.13 -7.48
N ALA A 71 13.00 -0.73 -8.49
CA ALA A 71 13.38 -0.33 -9.83
C ALA A 71 12.11 0.10 -10.58
N VAL A 72 12.11 1.33 -11.09
CA VAL A 72 11.05 1.85 -11.95
C VAL A 72 11.53 1.82 -13.39
N LYS A 73 10.68 1.31 -14.27
CA LYS A 73 10.84 1.38 -15.72
C LYS A 73 9.60 2.05 -16.31
N ALA A 74 9.72 3.34 -16.62
CA ALA A 74 8.70 4.18 -17.22
C ALA A 74 8.54 3.92 -18.73
N THR A 75 9.53 3.27 -19.35
CA THR A 75 9.70 3.01 -20.80
C THR A 75 10.05 4.24 -21.63
#